data_AF-A0A3R6MFK9-F1
#
_entry.id   AF-A0A3R6MFK9-F1
#
_cell.length_a   1.000
_cell.length_b   1.000
_cell.length_c   1.000
_cell.angle_alpha   90.00
_cell.angle_beta   90.00
_cell.angle_gamma   90.00
#
_symmetry.space_group_name_H-M   'P 1'
#
loop_
_entity.id
_entity.type
_entity.pdbx_description
1 polymer ?
#
loop_
_entity_poly.entity_id
_entity_poly.type
_entity_poly.pdbx_seq_one_letter_code
_entity_poly.pdbx_strand_id
1 'polypeptide(L)'
;MKKRFTAGVLLAIFTFLFLETEYLFVNIMSAFSSSQQAVSAQGIVLGVSVIGFLLYALFHRIKSAFVKRVVTVMFPLIMAVCLFFLCEADSYAICLFMGGVVFVLLGLFGSALHYHALFYVGRDSRLALLVGVAYALGLLFQFICNNLVRSQMVQLIFVFILFAATVYYLLIQKEAVELEPVDKGEKQEKITGFILVLCVLCMTMIFAALDNAVTLQHAKGSLDVGQWPRLLLAVSGILAGFLFDLKNHRYMSIVMFCVTLLSVLCVLVIVTGGSVLAGLVIFYLSSGFFVVYFTTRFMNYAVQSSIPALWAGMGRAVNNAGAAVVTGGSIALVEGGNVILISSVVLLLFALISIAMFATERQQGKKKAEDAQTLDLGAFAEKYSLTKRETEVLDALLNFDDSAKDLAKQLYISRAALYRHISSLNEKTGTKSRIGLIQFYYQQKNEE
;
A
#
# COMPACT_ATOMS: atom_id res chain seq x y z
N MET A 1 6.45 15.44 -15.99
CA MET A 1 6.92 16.13 -14.77
C MET A 1 5.76 16.66 -13.92
N LYS A 2 4.83 17.46 -14.47
CA LYS A 2 3.67 18.02 -13.75
C LYS A 2 2.78 16.98 -13.03
N LYS A 3 2.45 15.85 -13.68
CA LYS A 3 1.63 14.77 -13.08
C LYS A 3 2.30 14.11 -11.86
N ARG A 4 3.58 13.73 -11.98
CA ARG A 4 4.37 13.15 -10.86
C ARG A 4 4.46 14.11 -9.68
N PHE A 5 4.71 15.39 -9.96
CA PHE A 5 4.75 16.42 -8.92
C PHE A 5 3.41 16.49 -8.18
N THR A 6 2.29 16.55 -8.89
CA THR A 6 0.95 16.53 -8.27
C THR A 6 0.73 15.30 -7.40
N ALA A 7 1.08 14.10 -7.87
CA ALA A 7 0.97 12.87 -7.08
C ALA A 7 1.80 12.93 -5.79
N GLY A 8 3.06 13.36 -5.89
CA GLY A 8 3.94 13.52 -4.73
C GLY A 8 3.39 14.51 -3.71
N VAL A 9 2.84 15.64 -4.18
CA VAL A 9 2.20 16.64 -3.31
C VAL A 9 0.97 16.07 -2.60
N LEU A 10 0.10 15.34 -3.30
CA LEU A 10 -1.08 14.73 -2.68
C LEU A 10 -0.69 13.72 -1.58
N LEU A 11 0.30 12.86 -1.85
CA LEU A 11 0.80 11.90 -0.87
C LEU A 11 1.49 12.58 0.33
N ALA A 12 2.22 13.68 0.10
CA ALA A 12 2.86 14.45 1.16
C ALA A 12 1.84 15.16 2.05
N ILE A 13 0.82 15.79 1.45
CA ILE A 13 -0.31 16.41 2.19
C ILE A 13 -1.02 15.37 3.04
N PHE A 14 -1.32 14.20 2.47
CA PHE A 14 -1.92 13.10 3.25
C PHE A 14 -1.05 12.72 4.45
N THR A 15 0.24 12.48 4.21
CA THR A 15 1.19 12.07 5.25
C THR A 15 1.23 13.09 6.38
N PHE A 16 1.37 14.38 6.04
CA PHE A 16 1.36 15.45 7.01
C PHE A 16 0.05 15.51 7.80
N LEU A 17 -1.10 15.62 7.12
CA LEU A 17 -2.40 15.76 7.78
C LEU A 17 -2.72 14.58 8.69
N PHE A 18 -2.43 13.36 8.25
CA PHE A 18 -2.70 12.15 9.03
C PHE A 18 -1.84 12.10 10.29
N LEU A 19 -0.52 12.28 10.15
CA LEU A 19 0.42 12.17 11.27
C LEU A 19 0.32 13.35 12.23
N GLU A 20 -0.01 14.55 11.75
CA GLU A 20 -0.19 15.73 12.59
C GLU A 20 -1.48 15.64 13.41
N THR A 21 -2.57 15.19 12.78
CA THR A 21 -3.83 14.99 13.51
C THR A 21 -3.70 13.89 14.56
N GLU A 22 -2.91 12.85 14.27
CA GLU A 22 -2.56 11.80 15.24
C GLU A 22 -1.78 12.34 16.44
N TYR A 23 -0.74 13.14 16.19
CA TYR A 23 0.02 13.79 17.25
C TYR A 23 -0.85 14.70 18.13
N LEU A 24 -1.67 15.55 17.49
CA LEU A 24 -2.61 16.44 18.17
C LEU A 24 -3.65 15.68 18.99
N PHE A 25 -4.20 14.59 18.45
CA PHE A 25 -5.15 13.75 19.15
C PHE A 25 -4.55 13.14 20.41
N VAL A 26 -3.34 12.57 20.33
CA VAL A 26 -2.65 11.99 21.50
C VAL A 26 -2.37 13.05 22.55
N ASN A 27 -1.94 14.25 22.15
CA ASN A 27 -1.71 15.35 23.07
C ASN A 27 -2.99 15.77 23.81
N ILE A 28 -4.11 15.94 23.09
CA ILE A 28 -5.41 16.26 23.71
C ILE A 28 -5.86 15.12 24.64
N MET A 29 -5.76 13.87 24.20
CA MET A 29 -6.16 12.70 24.96
C MET A 29 -5.36 12.53 26.26
N SER A 30 -4.08 12.92 26.25
CA SER A 30 -3.20 12.85 27.43
C SER A 30 -3.66 13.74 28.59
N ALA A 31 -4.46 14.78 28.33
CA ALA A 31 -5.04 15.63 29.38
C ALA A 31 -6.14 14.91 30.19
N PHE A 32 -6.75 13.86 29.63
CA PHE A 32 -7.91 13.16 30.21
C PHE A 32 -7.62 11.71 30.59
N SER A 33 -6.40 11.23 30.39
CA SER A 33 -6.11 9.80 30.46
C SER A 33 -4.68 9.51 30.91
N SER A 34 -4.43 8.29 31.42
CA SER A 34 -3.07 7.83 31.67
C SER A 34 -2.31 7.61 30.36
N SER A 35 -0.98 7.62 30.40
CA SER A 35 -0.13 7.35 29.23
C SER A 35 -0.53 6.06 28.48
N GLN A 36 -0.94 5.03 29.24
CA GLN A 36 -1.39 3.75 28.72
C GLN A 36 -2.76 3.84 28.01
N GLN A 37 -3.67 4.63 28.57
CA GLN A 37 -4.98 4.88 27.97
C GLN A 37 -4.87 5.75 26.72
N ALA A 38 -3.97 6.75 26.70
CA ALA A 38 -3.71 7.56 25.51
C ALA A 38 -3.19 6.72 24.34
N VAL A 39 -2.23 5.81 24.59
CA VAL A 39 -1.74 4.84 23.60
C VAL A 39 -2.86 3.93 23.11
N SER A 40 -3.70 3.44 24.02
CA SER A 40 -4.87 2.62 23.67
C SER A 40 -5.86 3.37 22.78
N ALA A 41 -6.16 4.62 23.13
CA ALA A 41 -7.04 5.49 22.35
C ALA A 41 -6.48 5.76 20.94
N GLN A 42 -5.17 5.99 20.82
CA GLN A 42 -4.48 6.11 19.53
C GLN A 42 -4.68 4.86 18.67
N GLY A 43 -4.45 3.67 19.24
CA GLY A 43 -4.69 2.40 18.57
C GLY A 43 -6.14 2.27 18.07
N ILE A 44 -7.12 2.68 18.90
CA ILE A 44 -8.54 2.66 18.53
C ILE A 44 -8.83 3.58 17.34
N VAL A 45 -8.40 4.85 17.38
CA VAL A 45 -8.71 5.79 16.28
C VAL A 45 -8.01 5.41 14.98
N LEU A 46 -6.79 4.87 15.06
CA LEU A 46 -6.10 4.27 13.91
C LEU A 46 -6.91 3.09 13.35
N GLY A 47 -7.37 2.15 14.19
CA GLY A 47 -8.20 1.03 13.76
C GLY A 47 -9.52 1.48 13.11
N VAL A 48 -10.18 2.49 13.69
CA VAL A 48 -11.42 3.06 13.15
C VAL A 48 -11.20 3.75 11.79
N SER A 49 -10.03 4.32 11.53
CA SER A 49 -9.70 4.93 10.23
C SER A 49 -9.82 3.96 9.05
N VAL A 50 -9.70 2.65 9.29
CA VAL A 50 -9.87 1.59 8.28
C VAL A 50 -11.25 1.65 7.63
N ILE A 51 -12.28 1.99 8.42
CA ILE A 51 -13.65 2.18 7.91
C ILE A 51 -13.64 3.24 6.80
N GLY A 52 -12.96 4.37 7.02
CA GLY A 52 -12.81 5.43 6.02
C GLY A 52 -12.16 4.95 4.73
N PHE A 53 -11.05 4.20 4.84
CA PHE A 53 -10.35 3.65 3.67
C PHE A 53 -11.25 2.74 2.82
N LEU A 54 -12.06 1.90 3.46
CA LEU A 54 -13.00 1.00 2.80
C LEU A 54 -14.20 1.74 2.19
N LEU A 55 -14.74 2.73 2.92
CA LEU A 55 -15.89 3.54 2.46
C LEU A 55 -15.59 4.32 1.18
N TYR A 56 -14.33 4.73 0.94
CA TYR A 56 -13.98 5.42 -0.30
C TYR A 56 -14.27 4.59 -1.56
N ALA A 57 -14.06 3.27 -1.52
CA ALA A 57 -14.37 2.39 -2.65
C ALA A 57 -15.88 2.37 -2.97
N LEU A 58 -16.73 2.52 -1.95
CA LEU A 58 -18.18 2.65 -2.12
C LEU A 58 -18.56 4.04 -2.64
N PHE A 59 -17.95 5.09 -2.08
CA PHE A 59 -18.13 6.48 -2.53
C PHE A 59 -17.78 6.64 -4.02
N HIS A 60 -16.67 6.03 -4.47
CA HIS A 60 -16.25 6.08 -5.86
C HIS A 60 -17.29 5.48 -6.83
N ARG A 61 -18.04 4.45 -6.39
CA ARG A 61 -19.08 3.77 -7.19
C ARG A 61 -20.38 4.56 -7.35
N ILE A 62 -20.56 5.66 -6.63
CA ILE A 62 -21.77 6.50 -6.76
C ILE A 62 -21.84 7.07 -8.18
N LYS A 63 -22.92 6.79 -8.92
CA LYS A 63 -23.08 7.27 -10.30
C LYS A 63 -23.58 8.71 -10.40
N SER A 64 -24.31 9.18 -9.39
CA SER A 64 -24.86 10.54 -9.40
C SER A 64 -23.78 11.57 -9.06
N ALA A 65 -23.42 12.40 -10.04
CA ALA A 65 -22.48 13.51 -9.86
C ALA A 65 -22.98 14.53 -8.83
N PHE A 66 -24.30 14.76 -8.77
CA PHE A 66 -24.90 15.62 -7.76
C PHE A 66 -24.66 15.09 -6.34
N VAL A 67 -24.96 13.80 -6.11
CA VAL A 67 -24.76 13.17 -4.80
C VAL A 67 -23.29 13.17 -4.41
N LYS A 68 -22.38 12.82 -5.34
CA LYS A 68 -20.93 12.90 -5.12
C LYS A 68 -20.51 14.30 -4.68
N ARG A 69 -20.95 15.34 -5.40
CA ARG A 69 -20.62 16.73 -5.06
C ARG A 69 -21.14 17.14 -3.69
N VAL A 70 -22.39 16.82 -3.37
CA VAL A 70 -22.99 17.14 -2.06
C VAL A 70 -22.20 16.46 -0.94
N VAL A 71 -21.93 15.16 -1.05
CA VAL A 71 -21.16 14.40 -0.05
C VAL A 71 -19.75 14.98 0.13
N THR A 72 -19.06 15.33 -0.97
CA THR A 72 -17.72 15.93 -0.89
C THR A 72 -17.73 17.33 -0.25
N VAL A 73 -18.77 18.14 -0.45
CA VAL A 73 -18.90 19.46 0.21
C VAL A 73 -19.23 19.32 1.70
N MET A 74 -19.99 18.30 2.10
CA MET A 74 -20.27 18.03 3.52
C MET A 74 -19.02 17.59 4.29
N PHE A 75 -18.00 17.08 3.59
CA PHE A 75 -16.85 16.44 4.20
C PHE A 75 -15.95 17.42 5.01
N PRO A 76 -15.57 18.60 4.50
CA PRO A 76 -14.93 19.64 5.32
C PRO A 76 -15.84 20.19 6.43
N LEU A 77 -17.15 20.29 6.22
CA LEU A 77 -18.07 20.81 7.24
C LEU A 77 -18.08 19.89 8.48
N ILE A 78 -18.19 18.57 8.27
CA ILE A 78 -18.14 17.59 9.36
C ILE A 78 -16.77 17.64 10.04
N MET A 79 -15.67 17.72 9.26
CA MET A 79 -14.32 17.85 9.81
C MET A 79 -14.19 19.07 10.72
N ALA A 80 -14.69 20.24 10.31
CA ALA A 80 -14.64 21.47 11.11
C ALA A 80 -15.36 21.31 12.46
N VAL A 81 -16.56 20.72 12.43
CA VAL A 81 -17.36 20.48 13.64
C VAL A 81 -16.64 19.51 14.58
N CYS A 82 -16.09 18.40 14.06
CA CYS A 82 -15.38 17.43 14.88
C CYS A 82 -14.09 18.00 15.47
N LEU A 83 -13.32 18.80 14.72
CA LEU A 83 -12.11 19.44 15.24
C LEU A 83 -12.44 20.49 16.32
N PHE A 84 -13.55 21.23 16.17
CA PHE A 84 -14.03 22.16 17.20
C PHE A 84 -14.36 21.40 18.50
N PHE A 85 -15.15 20.34 18.43
CA PHE A 85 -15.47 19.52 19.61
C PHE A 85 -14.26 18.75 20.17
N LEU A 86 -13.23 18.50 19.35
CA LEU A 86 -11.98 17.93 19.84
C LEU A 86 -11.16 18.95 20.64
N CYS A 87 -11.16 20.24 20.24
CA CYS A 87 -10.56 21.32 21.03
C CYS A 87 -11.28 21.52 22.38
N GLU A 88 -12.61 21.50 22.35
CA GLU A 88 -13.47 21.77 23.50
C GLU A 88 -13.81 20.50 24.29
N ALA A 89 -13.13 19.37 24.01
CA ALA A 89 -13.40 18.12 24.70
C ALA A 89 -13.12 18.28 26.21
N ASP A 90 -14.06 17.89 27.04
CA ASP A 90 -13.97 17.93 28.51
C ASP A 90 -13.85 16.54 29.14
N SER A 91 -13.94 15.49 28.31
CA SER A 91 -14.00 14.11 28.76
C SER A 91 -13.35 13.16 27.76
N TYR A 92 -12.83 12.06 28.30
CA TYR A 92 -12.24 10.96 27.53
C TYR A 92 -13.18 10.45 26.43
N ALA A 93 -14.47 10.27 26.75
CA ALA A 93 -15.45 9.70 25.84
C ALA A 93 -15.72 10.62 24.62
N ILE A 94 -15.86 11.93 24.85
CA ILE A 94 -16.08 12.91 23.77
C ILE A 94 -14.84 13.01 22.89
N CYS A 95 -13.65 13.10 23.50
CA CYS A 95 -12.39 13.15 22.75
C CYS A 95 -12.23 11.91 21.87
N LEU A 96 -12.49 10.71 22.40
CA LEU A 96 -12.37 9.47 21.65
C LEU A 96 -13.39 9.37 20.51
N PHE A 97 -14.63 9.77 20.76
CA PHE A 97 -15.68 9.76 19.74
C PHE A 97 -15.37 10.72 18.59
N MET A 98 -15.04 11.98 18.90
CA MET A 98 -14.70 12.98 17.89
C MET A 98 -13.44 12.61 17.13
N GLY A 99 -12.40 12.13 17.84
CA GLY A 99 -11.20 11.58 17.23
C GLY A 99 -11.53 10.42 16.28
N GLY A 100 -12.39 9.48 16.69
CA GLY A 100 -12.87 8.39 15.85
C GLY A 100 -13.48 8.89 14.54
N VAL A 101 -14.39 9.87 14.61
CA VAL A 101 -15.00 10.46 13.40
C VAL A 101 -13.94 11.14 12.53
N VAL A 102 -13.06 11.97 13.10
CA VAL A 102 -11.95 12.62 12.38
C VAL A 102 -11.10 11.60 11.64
N PHE A 103 -10.75 10.47 12.28
CA PHE A 103 -9.94 9.42 11.68
C PHE A 103 -10.68 8.62 10.60
N VAL A 104 -12.00 8.44 10.68
CA VAL A 104 -12.80 7.92 9.54
C VAL A 104 -12.70 8.88 8.35
N LEU A 105 -12.84 10.19 8.58
CA LEU A 105 -12.70 11.20 7.52
C LEU A 105 -11.27 11.16 6.93
N LEU A 106 -10.23 11.11 7.76
CA LEU A 106 -8.85 11.00 7.30
C LEU A 106 -8.58 9.71 6.52
N GLY A 107 -9.23 8.59 6.88
CA GLY A 107 -9.14 7.34 6.13
C GLY A 107 -9.75 7.45 4.73
N LEU A 108 -10.94 8.06 4.63
CA LEU A 108 -11.61 8.29 3.34
C LEU A 108 -10.81 9.26 2.47
N PHE A 109 -10.33 10.36 3.06
CA PHE A 109 -9.45 11.34 2.42
C PHE A 109 -8.15 10.70 1.92
N GLY A 110 -7.51 9.90 2.77
CA GLY A 110 -6.28 9.19 2.42
C GLY A 110 -6.45 8.24 1.26
N SER A 111 -7.52 7.44 1.26
CA SER A 111 -7.83 6.55 0.14
C SER A 111 -8.05 7.32 -1.16
N ALA A 112 -8.74 8.47 -1.10
CA ALA A 112 -8.92 9.36 -2.25
C ALA A 112 -7.58 9.88 -2.80
N LEU A 113 -6.70 10.39 -1.94
CA LEU A 113 -5.41 10.92 -2.36
C LEU A 113 -4.50 9.86 -2.95
N HIS A 114 -4.47 8.65 -2.39
CA HIS A 114 -3.72 7.53 -2.97
C HIS A 114 -4.27 7.12 -4.33
N TYR A 115 -5.60 7.05 -4.48
CA TYR A 115 -6.24 6.71 -5.74
C TYR A 115 -5.98 7.77 -6.83
N HIS A 116 -6.07 9.06 -6.49
CA HIS A 116 -5.73 10.14 -7.42
C HIS A 116 -4.24 10.17 -7.74
N ALA A 117 -3.35 9.94 -6.76
CA ALA A 117 -1.91 9.84 -6.99
C ALA A 117 -1.57 8.66 -7.92
N LEU A 118 -2.22 7.51 -7.73
CA LEU A 118 -2.10 6.34 -8.58
C LEU A 118 -2.39 6.68 -10.05
N PHE A 119 -3.44 7.47 -10.29
CA PHE A 119 -3.82 7.87 -11.64
C PHE A 119 -2.75 8.74 -12.32
N TYR A 120 -2.12 9.66 -11.58
CA TYR A 120 -1.08 10.53 -12.13
C TYR A 120 0.22 9.80 -12.46
N VAL A 121 0.50 8.72 -11.75
CA VAL A 121 1.76 7.98 -11.80
C VAL A 121 1.65 6.75 -12.72
N GLY A 122 0.51 6.05 -12.73
CA GLY A 122 0.32 4.85 -13.54
C GLY A 122 1.37 3.77 -13.24
N ARG A 123 2.00 3.22 -14.28
CA ARG A 123 3.08 2.21 -14.19
C ARG A 123 4.48 2.86 -14.14
N ASP A 124 4.64 3.91 -13.35
CA ASP A 124 5.93 4.61 -13.25
C ASP A 124 7.02 3.72 -12.66
N SER A 125 8.19 3.71 -13.29
CA SER A 125 9.37 2.99 -12.78
C SER A 125 9.99 3.62 -11.53
N ARG A 126 9.56 4.84 -11.17
CA ARG A 126 10.04 5.59 -10.00
C ARG A 126 9.00 5.83 -8.91
N LEU A 127 8.04 4.91 -8.78
CA LEU A 127 6.96 5.05 -7.80
C LEU A 127 7.49 5.05 -6.37
N ALA A 128 8.45 4.18 -6.03
CA ALA A 128 8.91 4.07 -4.65
C ALA A 128 9.66 5.32 -4.20
N LEU A 129 10.50 5.91 -5.07
CA LEU A 129 11.17 7.17 -4.79
C LEU A 129 10.17 8.32 -4.63
N LEU A 130 9.12 8.38 -5.46
CA LEU A 130 8.07 9.39 -5.31
C LEU A 130 7.38 9.27 -3.95
N VAL A 131 7.00 8.05 -3.56
CA VAL A 131 6.37 7.77 -2.26
C VAL A 131 7.32 8.13 -1.11
N GLY A 132 8.60 7.73 -1.21
CA GLY A 132 9.61 8.02 -0.19
C GLY A 132 9.86 9.51 0.01
N VAL A 133 9.99 10.28 -1.09
CA VAL A 133 10.14 11.74 -1.03
C VAL A 133 8.87 12.40 -0.49
N ALA A 134 7.69 11.96 -0.93
CA ALA A 134 6.42 12.50 -0.43
C ALA A 134 6.25 12.26 1.08
N TYR A 135 6.58 11.05 1.55
CA TYR A 135 6.57 10.71 2.97
C TYR A 135 7.54 11.58 3.78
N ALA A 136 8.77 11.74 3.29
CA ALA A 136 9.77 12.59 3.92
C ALA A 136 9.35 14.07 3.97
N LEU A 137 8.76 14.60 2.89
CA LEU A 137 8.22 15.96 2.87
C LEU A 137 7.09 16.13 3.88
N GLY A 138 6.15 15.17 3.96
CA GLY A 138 5.08 15.21 4.96
C GLY A 138 5.61 15.24 6.39
N LEU A 139 6.63 14.43 6.69
CA LEU A 139 7.32 14.44 7.99
C LEU A 139 8.06 15.76 8.27
N LEU A 140 8.73 16.34 7.27
CA LEU A 140 9.40 17.62 7.41
C LEU A 140 8.41 18.74 7.70
N PHE A 141 7.28 18.79 6.99
CA PHE A 141 6.21 19.73 7.29
C PHE A 141 5.66 19.55 8.70
N GLN A 142 5.50 18.30 9.14
CA GLN A 142 5.08 18.00 10.50
C GLN A 142 6.08 18.53 11.53
N PHE A 143 7.36 18.23 11.33
CA PHE A 143 8.43 18.69 12.20
C PHE A 143 8.48 20.22 12.28
N ILE A 144 8.35 20.91 11.16
CA ILE A 144 8.30 22.38 11.10
C ILE A 144 7.08 22.91 11.86
N CYS A 145 5.90 22.31 11.64
CA CYS A 145 4.66 22.70 12.31
C CYS A 145 4.79 22.59 13.83
N ASN A 146 5.26 21.44 14.32
CA ASN A 146 5.43 21.16 15.75
C ASN A 146 6.44 22.08 16.44
N ASN A 147 7.48 22.51 15.73
CA ASN A 147 8.52 23.35 16.32
C ASN A 147 8.26 24.86 16.18
N LEU A 148 7.57 25.30 15.12
CA LEU A 148 7.29 26.72 14.88
C LEU A 148 5.95 27.16 15.46
N VAL A 149 4.92 26.31 15.42
CA VAL A 149 3.56 26.66 15.85
C VAL A 149 3.33 26.14 17.26
N ARG A 150 3.48 27.01 18.27
CA ARG A 150 3.33 26.62 19.68
C ARG A 150 1.88 26.41 20.11
N SER A 151 0.93 27.03 19.43
CA SER A 151 -0.49 26.94 19.79
C SER A 151 -1.15 25.74 19.11
N GLN A 152 -1.62 24.79 19.91
CA GLN A 152 -2.38 23.63 19.44
C GLN A 152 -3.60 24.02 18.61
N MET A 153 -4.30 25.09 19.01
CA MET A 153 -5.46 25.60 18.27
C MET A 153 -5.07 26.06 16.86
N VAL A 154 -3.91 26.71 16.72
CA VAL A 154 -3.41 27.16 15.42
C VAL A 154 -3.01 25.97 14.54
N GLN A 155 -2.41 24.93 15.12
CA GLN A 155 -2.11 23.69 14.39
C GLN A 155 -3.39 23.02 13.86
N LEU A 156 -4.45 22.93 14.67
CA LEU A 156 -5.75 22.36 14.25
C LEU A 156 -6.43 23.18 13.15
N ILE A 157 -6.36 24.52 13.23
CA ILE A 157 -6.86 25.41 12.17
C ILE A 157 -6.06 25.18 10.88
N PHE A 158 -4.74 25.04 10.96
CA PHE A 158 -3.90 24.78 9.80
C PHE A 158 -4.22 23.42 9.15
N VAL A 159 -4.39 22.37 9.96
CA VAL A 159 -4.85 21.05 9.51
C VAL A 159 -6.20 21.17 8.78
N PHE A 160 -7.16 21.87 9.36
CA PHE A 160 -8.47 22.09 8.75
C PHE A 160 -8.38 22.82 7.40
N ILE A 161 -7.65 23.93 7.34
CA ILE A 161 -7.52 24.74 6.12
C ILE A 161 -6.90 23.91 5.00
N LEU A 162 -5.82 23.19 5.28
CA LEU A 162 -5.14 22.37 4.28
C LEU A 162 -6.00 21.19 3.83
N PHE A 163 -6.73 20.56 4.75
CA PHE A 163 -7.71 19.52 4.42
C PHE A 163 -8.82 20.07 3.50
N ALA A 164 -9.46 21.17 3.89
CA ALA A 164 -10.53 21.80 3.11
C ALA A 164 -10.06 22.28 1.74
N ALA A 165 -8.87 22.89 1.67
CA ALA A 165 -8.26 23.33 0.41
C ALA A 165 -7.98 22.15 -0.52
N THR A 166 -7.53 21.01 0.02
CA THR A 166 -7.27 19.81 -0.77
C THR A 166 -8.57 19.18 -1.27
N VAL A 167 -9.61 19.11 -0.43
CA VAL A 167 -10.95 18.64 -0.86
C VAL A 167 -11.52 19.55 -1.95
N TYR A 168 -11.39 20.87 -1.80
CA TYR A 168 -11.82 21.84 -2.81
C TYR A 168 -11.02 21.69 -4.12
N TYR A 169 -9.71 21.46 -4.04
CA TYR A 169 -8.88 21.16 -5.21
C TYR A 169 -9.36 19.90 -5.94
N LEU A 170 -9.72 18.84 -5.22
CA LEU A 170 -10.27 17.61 -5.80
C LEU A 170 -11.66 17.84 -6.43
N LEU A 171 -12.46 18.78 -5.92
CA LEU A 171 -13.75 19.17 -6.51
C LEU A 171 -13.61 19.96 -7.81
N ILE A 172 -12.64 20.88 -7.88
CA ILE A 172 -12.42 21.74 -9.07
C ILE A 172 -11.75 20.98 -10.19
N GLN A 173 -10.93 19.99 -9.86
CA GLN A 173 -10.54 18.98 -10.82
C GLN A 173 -11.83 18.30 -11.31
N LYS A 174 -12.42 18.87 -12.39
CA LYS A 174 -13.36 18.16 -13.29
C LYS A 174 -12.85 16.74 -13.37
N GLU A 175 -13.73 15.75 -13.27
CA GLU A 175 -13.45 14.32 -13.45
C GLU A 175 -12.53 14.07 -14.66
N ALA A 176 -11.24 14.40 -14.54
CA ALA A 176 -10.25 14.41 -15.61
C ALA A 176 -9.69 13.01 -15.76
N VAL A 177 -10.54 12.04 -15.44
CA VAL A 177 -10.36 10.60 -15.31
C VAL A 177 -11.70 9.91 -15.57
N GLU A 178 -12.44 10.33 -16.60
CA GLU A 178 -12.85 9.34 -17.59
C GLU A 178 -11.59 8.91 -18.35
N LEU A 179 -10.63 8.31 -17.65
CA LEU A 179 -9.49 7.68 -18.29
C LEU A 179 -9.69 6.21 -18.11
N GLU A 180 -9.69 5.56 -19.25
CA GLU A 180 -9.63 4.12 -19.38
C GLU A 180 -8.67 3.57 -18.32
N PRO A 181 -9.05 2.51 -17.60
CA PRO A 181 -8.05 1.72 -16.88
C PRO A 181 -6.88 1.49 -17.84
N VAL A 182 -5.65 1.43 -17.32
CA VAL A 182 -4.49 1.01 -18.11
C VAL A 182 -4.76 -0.42 -18.58
N ASP A 183 -5.54 -0.58 -19.65
CA ASP A 183 -6.12 -1.83 -20.09
C ASP A 183 -5.50 -2.19 -21.43
N LYS A 184 -4.42 -2.96 -21.31
CA LYS A 184 -3.95 -3.96 -22.28
C LYS A 184 -3.20 -5.09 -21.56
N GLY A 185 -3.47 -5.31 -20.27
CA GLY A 185 -2.77 -6.33 -19.48
C GLY A 185 -3.75 -7.07 -18.59
N GLU A 186 -3.53 -8.36 -18.42
CA GLU A 186 -4.41 -9.17 -17.60
C GLU A 186 -4.39 -8.70 -16.15
N LYS A 187 -5.58 -8.68 -15.52
CA LYS A 187 -5.74 -8.27 -14.13
C LYS A 187 -4.96 -9.21 -13.22
N GLN A 188 -4.33 -8.65 -12.20
CA GLN A 188 -3.64 -9.46 -11.21
C GLN A 188 -4.63 -10.28 -10.39
N GLU A 189 -4.26 -11.51 -10.05
CA GLU A 189 -5.12 -12.39 -9.27
C GLU A 189 -5.41 -11.82 -7.88
N LYS A 190 -6.67 -11.94 -7.44
CA LYS A 190 -7.13 -11.49 -6.11
C LYS A 190 -6.31 -12.07 -4.96
N ILE A 191 -5.77 -13.28 -5.14
CA ILE A 191 -4.93 -13.95 -4.16
C ILE A 191 -3.68 -13.13 -3.81
N THR A 192 -3.11 -12.42 -4.79
CA THR A 192 -1.94 -11.55 -4.55
C THR A 192 -2.30 -10.45 -3.54
N GLY A 193 -3.47 -9.82 -3.70
CA GLY A 193 -3.95 -8.80 -2.75
C GLY A 193 -4.11 -9.34 -1.33
N PHE A 194 -4.66 -10.54 -1.17
CA PHE A 194 -4.80 -11.17 0.15
C PHE A 194 -3.45 -11.54 0.78
N ILE A 195 -2.50 -12.05 -0.03
CA ILE A 195 -1.14 -12.33 0.45
C ILE A 195 -0.44 -11.03 0.87
N LEU A 196 -0.61 -9.93 0.12
CA LEU A 196 -0.08 -8.62 0.48
C LEU A 196 -0.68 -8.10 1.80
N VAL A 197 -2.00 -8.25 2.00
CA VAL A 197 -2.67 -7.90 3.26
C VAL A 197 -2.08 -8.69 4.42
N LEU A 198 -1.95 -10.01 4.29
CA LEU A 198 -1.35 -10.86 5.33
C LEU A 198 0.10 -10.45 5.62
N CYS A 199 0.91 -10.25 4.57
CA CYS A 199 2.30 -9.86 4.67
C CYS A 199 2.47 -8.54 5.45
N VAL A 200 1.74 -7.50 5.05
CA VAL A 200 1.82 -6.18 5.69
C VAL A 200 1.22 -6.22 7.09
N LEU A 201 0.15 -6.97 7.33
CA LEU A 201 -0.40 -7.14 8.67
C LEU A 201 0.63 -7.77 9.62
N CYS A 202 1.31 -8.84 9.20
CA CYS A 202 2.35 -9.47 10.01
C CYS A 202 3.55 -8.55 10.25
N MET A 203 4.03 -7.82 9.22
CA MET A 203 5.09 -6.82 9.40
C MET A 203 4.65 -5.73 10.39
N THR A 204 3.43 -5.23 10.25
CA THR A 204 2.86 -4.22 11.14
C THR A 204 2.88 -4.69 12.58
N MET A 205 2.63 -5.97 12.86
CA MET A 205 2.70 -6.48 14.23
C MET A 205 4.07 -6.31 14.89
N ILE A 206 5.16 -6.41 14.12
CA ILE A 206 6.52 -6.16 14.59
C ILE A 206 6.74 -4.66 14.79
N PHE A 207 6.41 -3.85 13.78
CA PHE A 207 6.65 -2.40 13.79
C PHE A 207 5.78 -1.65 14.81
N ALA A 208 4.52 -2.03 14.96
CA ALA A 208 3.59 -1.42 15.91
C ALA A 208 3.95 -1.75 17.36
N ALA A 209 4.53 -2.93 17.64
CA ALA A 209 5.02 -3.24 18.98
C ALA A 209 6.18 -2.31 19.38
N LEU A 210 7.10 -2.03 18.45
CA LEU A 210 8.16 -1.05 18.65
C LEU A 210 7.60 0.38 18.78
N ASP A 211 6.64 0.75 17.93
CA ASP A 211 5.99 2.07 17.96
C ASP A 211 5.28 2.32 19.31
N ASN A 212 4.51 1.35 19.82
CA ASN A 212 3.87 1.44 21.14
C ASN A 212 4.91 1.65 22.26
N ALA A 213 6.06 0.98 22.19
CA ALA A 213 7.13 1.15 23.18
C ALA A 213 7.71 2.58 23.17
N VAL A 214 7.85 3.18 21.99
CA VAL A 214 8.33 4.56 21.83
C VAL A 214 7.26 5.57 22.25
N THR A 215 6.01 5.39 21.83
CA THR A 215 4.88 6.24 22.20
C THR A 215 4.61 6.21 23.70
N LEU A 216 4.79 5.07 24.36
CA LEU A 216 4.69 4.99 25.82
C LEU A 216 5.76 5.84 26.52
N GLN A 217 6.98 5.87 26.00
CA GLN A 217 8.04 6.76 26.52
C GLN A 217 7.72 8.24 26.25
N HIS A 218 7.02 8.54 25.16
CA HIS A 218 6.52 9.88 24.89
C HIS A 218 5.44 10.33 25.84
N ALA A 219 4.43 9.50 26.04
CA ALA A 219 3.33 9.79 26.94
C ALA A 219 3.77 9.86 28.42
N LYS A 220 4.95 9.33 28.77
CA LYS A 220 5.61 9.51 30.08
C LYS A 220 6.42 10.80 30.21
N GLY A 221 6.57 11.57 29.12
CA GLY A 221 7.38 12.78 29.07
C GLY A 221 8.89 12.54 28.99
N SER A 222 9.34 11.29 28.86
CA SER A 222 10.78 10.96 28.84
C SER A 222 11.43 11.10 27.46
N LEU A 223 10.63 11.09 26.38
CA LEU A 223 11.10 11.20 25.00
C LEU A 223 10.08 11.97 24.15
N ASP A 224 10.44 13.12 23.60
CA ASP A 224 9.53 13.82 22.68
C ASP A 224 9.63 13.22 21.26
N VAL A 225 8.59 12.49 20.84
CA VAL A 225 8.50 11.86 19.51
C VAL A 225 8.40 12.91 18.40
N GLY A 226 8.02 14.15 18.71
CA GLY A 226 8.00 15.26 17.76
C GLY A 226 9.38 15.79 17.35
N GLN A 227 10.46 15.31 17.97
CA GLN A 227 11.81 15.89 17.85
C GLN A 227 12.71 15.16 16.84
N TRP A 228 13.99 15.55 16.79
CA TRP A 228 15.01 15.11 15.84
C TRP A 228 15.09 13.60 15.51
N PRO A 229 14.82 12.64 16.42
CA PRO A 229 14.80 11.21 16.06
C PRO A 229 13.83 10.88 14.92
N ARG A 230 12.71 11.61 14.79
CA ARG A 230 11.73 11.43 13.72
C ARG A 230 12.26 11.79 12.33
N LEU A 231 13.32 12.61 12.24
CA LEU A 231 13.97 12.92 10.96
C LEU A 231 14.70 11.71 10.36
N LEU A 232 15.07 10.72 11.18
CA LEU A 232 15.62 9.45 10.68
C LEU A 232 14.59 8.69 9.82
N LEU A 233 13.29 8.81 10.11
CA LEU A 233 12.22 8.25 9.28
C LEU A 233 12.16 8.90 7.90
N ALA A 234 12.38 10.23 7.83
CA ALA A 234 12.38 10.96 6.58
C ALA A 234 13.57 10.54 5.70
N VAL A 235 14.76 10.44 6.31
CA VAL A 235 15.97 9.96 5.62
C VAL A 235 15.80 8.51 5.15
N SER A 236 15.28 7.63 6.01
CA SER A 236 15.08 6.23 5.66
C SER A 236 14.00 6.03 4.61
N GLY A 237 12.93 6.84 4.60
CA GLY A 237 11.92 6.85 3.54
C GLY A 237 12.49 7.20 2.16
N ILE A 238 13.34 8.23 2.07
CA ILE A 238 14.01 8.58 0.81
C ILE A 238 14.94 7.45 0.36
N LEU A 239 15.75 6.91 1.28
CA LEU A 239 16.67 5.82 0.99
C LEU A 239 15.91 4.56 0.51
N ALA A 240 14.80 4.22 1.16
CA ALA A 240 13.93 3.13 0.78
C ALA A 240 13.39 3.31 -0.63
N GLY A 241 12.89 4.52 -0.95
CA GLY A 241 12.40 4.84 -2.28
C GLY A 241 13.46 4.66 -3.37
N PHE A 242 14.68 5.14 -3.12
CA PHE A 242 15.80 4.93 -4.03
C PHE A 242 16.15 3.44 -4.19
N LEU A 243 16.30 2.70 -3.09
CA LEU A 243 16.69 1.29 -3.11
C LEU A 243 15.62 0.38 -3.74
N PHE A 244 14.35 0.68 -3.51
CA PHE A 244 13.24 -0.10 -4.06
C PHE A 244 13.04 0.10 -5.55
N ASP A 245 13.39 1.27 -6.11
CA ASP A 245 13.32 1.50 -7.56
C ASP A 245 14.52 0.90 -8.32
N LEU A 246 15.55 0.39 -7.63
CA LEU A 246 16.73 -0.21 -8.28
C LEU A 246 16.35 -1.42 -9.15
N LYS A 247 16.92 -1.45 -10.37
CA LYS A 247 16.72 -2.50 -11.38
C LYS A 247 15.24 -2.90 -11.56
N ASN A 248 14.36 -1.91 -11.76
CA ASN A 248 12.93 -2.11 -11.98
C ASN A 248 12.25 -2.90 -10.85
N HIS A 249 12.54 -2.54 -9.60
CA HIS A 249 11.95 -3.14 -8.39
C HIS A 249 12.41 -4.57 -8.05
N ARG A 250 13.44 -5.10 -8.72
CA ARG A 250 13.92 -6.48 -8.49
C ARG A 250 14.41 -6.74 -7.06
N TYR A 251 14.93 -5.71 -6.39
CA TYR A 251 15.51 -5.85 -5.06
C TYR A 251 14.57 -5.45 -3.92
N MET A 252 13.39 -4.93 -4.22
CA MET A 252 12.46 -4.37 -3.22
C MET A 252 12.16 -5.35 -2.08
N SER A 253 11.77 -6.58 -2.41
CA SER A 253 11.42 -7.62 -1.42
C SER A 253 12.65 -8.17 -0.68
N ILE A 254 13.83 -8.18 -1.31
CA ILE A 254 15.09 -8.59 -0.65
C ILE A 254 15.51 -7.56 0.38
N VAL A 255 15.51 -6.28 0.00
CA VAL A 255 15.83 -5.17 0.91
C VAL A 255 14.86 -5.17 2.10
N MET A 256 13.56 -5.35 1.86
CA MET A 256 12.60 -5.44 2.95
C MET A 256 12.74 -6.68 3.82
N PHE A 257 13.13 -7.82 3.26
CA PHE A 257 13.47 -8.98 4.06
C PHE A 257 14.62 -8.68 5.03
N CYS A 258 15.70 -8.04 4.55
CA CYS A 258 16.81 -7.61 5.39
C CYS A 258 16.39 -6.61 6.48
N VAL A 259 15.57 -5.63 6.14
CA VAL A 259 15.02 -4.64 7.10
C VAL A 259 14.14 -5.30 8.15
N THR A 260 13.30 -6.26 7.75
CA THR A 260 12.44 -7.02 8.66
C THR A 260 13.28 -7.87 9.60
N LEU A 261 14.30 -8.56 9.09
CA LEU A 261 15.24 -9.33 9.89
C LEU A 261 15.94 -8.45 10.93
N LEU A 262 16.43 -7.27 10.52
CA LEU A 262 17.06 -6.31 11.44
C LEU A 262 16.07 -5.83 12.52
N SER A 263 14.81 -5.61 12.16
CA SER A 263 13.75 -5.21 13.10
C SER A 263 13.41 -6.30 14.11
N VAL A 264 13.40 -7.57 13.68
CA VAL A 264 13.26 -8.73 14.56
C VAL A 264 14.41 -8.83 15.54
N LEU A 265 15.65 -8.72 15.05
CA LEU A 265 16.84 -8.73 15.90
C LEU A 265 16.80 -7.58 16.92
N CYS A 266 16.33 -6.41 16.52
CA CYS A 266 16.12 -5.26 17.40
C CYS A 266 15.14 -5.58 18.55
N VAL A 267 13.97 -6.18 18.25
CA VAL A 267 13.02 -6.59 19.30
C VAL A 267 13.67 -7.58 20.27
N LEU A 268 14.40 -8.58 19.75
CA LEU A 268 15.08 -9.58 20.59
C LEU A 268 16.16 -8.95 21.48
N VAL A 269 16.92 -7.97 20.97
CA VAL A 269 17.92 -7.24 21.75
C VAL A 269 17.26 -6.41 22.86
N ILE A 270 16.16 -5.71 22.57
CA ILE A 270 15.43 -4.92 23.59
C ILE A 270 14.90 -5.83 24.70
N VAL A 271 14.27 -6.95 24.35
CA VAL A 271 13.65 -7.87 25.31
C VAL A 271 14.69 -8.64 26.14
N THR A 272 15.93 -8.79 25.64
CA THR A 272 17.05 -9.40 26.40
C THR A 272 17.85 -8.39 27.23
N GLY A 273 17.39 -7.13 27.34
CA GLY A 273 18.03 -6.11 28.18
C GLY A 273 19.15 -5.31 27.48
N GLY A 274 19.17 -5.31 26.15
CA GLY A 274 20.09 -4.52 25.35
C GLY A 274 19.75 -3.02 25.29
N SER A 275 20.55 -2.26 24.52
CA SER A 275 20.42 -0.79 24.45
C SER A 275 19.11 -0.34 23.81
N VAL A 276 18.28 0.37 24.59
CA VAL A 276 17.03 1.00 24.14
C VAL A 276 17.29 2.03 23.04
N LEU A 277 18.39 2.79 23.13
CA LEU A 277 18.76 3.80 22.13
C LEU A 277 19.10 3.15 20.78
N ALA A 278 19.84 2.04 20.79
CA ALA A 278 20.14 1.28 19.58
C ALA A 278 18.85 0.75 18.94
N GLY A 279 17.91 0.29 19.78
CA GLY A 279 16.60 -0.15 19.33
C GLY A 279 15.77 0.96 18.69
N LEU A 280 15.80 2.17 19.26
CA LEU A 280 15.12 3.34 18.73
C LEU A 280 15.64 3.76 17.35
N VAL A 281 16.96 3.75 17.16
CA VAL A 281 17.58 4.10 15.87
C VAL A 281 17.20 3.08 14.79
N ILE A 282 17.28 1.78 15.11
CA ILE A 282 16.90 0.72 14.17
C ILE A 282 15.41 0.83 13.83
N PHE A 283 14.55 1.08 14.82
CA PHE A 283 13.13 1.29 14.61
C PHE A 283 12.86 2.41 13.61
N TYR A 284 13.39 3.62 13.82
CA TYR A 284 13.13 4.74 12.91
C TYR A 284 13.72 4.52 11.50
N LEU A 285 14.87 3.86 11.40
CA LEU A 285 15.43 3.49 10.09
C LEU A 285 14.52 2.48 9.38
N SER A 286 14.08 1.42 10.06
CA SER A 286 13.28 0.36 9.44
C SER A 286 11.84 0.79 9.14
N SER A 287 11.24 1.65 9.98
CA SER A 287 9.86 2.11 9.82
C SER A 287 9.64 2.94 8.55
N GLY A 288 10.63 3.77 8.14
CA GLY A 288 10.53 4.50 6.87
C GLY A 288 10.54 3.57 5.65
N PHE A 289 11.37 2.51 5.68
CA PHE A 289 11.35 1.46 4.66
C PHE A 289 9.99 0.75 4.60
N PHE A 290 9.43 0.45 5.77
CA PHE A 290 8.14 -0.24 5.85
C PHE A 290 6.99 0.58 5.24
N VAL A 291 6.92 1.88 5.54
CA VAL A 291 5.88 2.77 4.98
C VAL A 291 5.97 2.86 3.46
N VAL A 292 7.18 3.06 2.92
CA VAL A 292 7.39 3.12 1.48
C VAL A 292 7.08 1.79 0.82
N TYR A 293 7.43 0.67 1.46
CA TYR A 293 7.17 -0.66 0.94
C TYR A 293 5.67 -0.94 0.79
N PHE A 294 4.88 -0.84 1.87
CA PHE A 294 3.46 -1.18 1.76
C PHE A 294 2.74 -0.24 0.80
N THR A 295 3.07 1.06 0.82
CA THR A 295 2.41 2.05 -0.03
C THR A 295 2.66 1.73 -1.50
N THR A 296 3.92 1.49 -1.86
CA THR A 296 4.32 1.17 -3.22
C THR A 296 3.74 -0.17 -3.69
N ARG A 297 3.76 -1.23 -2.86
CA ARG A 297 3.23 -2.55 -3.23
C ARG A 297 1.72 -2.51 -3.49
N PHE A 298 0.97 -1.85 -2.61
CA PHE A 298 -0.47 -1.73 -2.75
C PHE A 298 -0.88 -0.82 -3.91
N MET A 299 -0.17 0.29 -4.13
CA MET A 299 -0.38 1.13 -5.32
C MET A 299 -0.08 0.35 -6.61
N ASN A 300 1.05 -0.35 -6.71
CA ASN A 300 1.37 -1.17 -7.89
C ASN A 300 0.31 -2.26 -8.14
N TYR A 301 -0.13 -2.96 -7.09
CA TYR A 301 -1.22 -3.94 -7.21
C TYR A 301 -2.55 -3.29 -7.61
N ALA A 302 -2.84 -2.08 -7.12
CA ALA A 302 -4.06 -1.35 -7.46
C ALA A 302 -4.14 -1.03 -8.96
N VAL A 303 -3.03 -0.68 -9.62
CA VAL A 303 -3.00 -0.43 -11.09
C VAL A 303 -3.54 -1.62 -11.89
N GLN A 304 -3.30 -2.84 -11.42
CA GLN A 304 -3.66 -4.09 -12.11
C GLN A 304 -4.87 -4.78 -11.47
N SER A 305 -5.58 -4.10 -10.57
CA SER A 305 -6.73 -4.65 -9.85
C SER A 305 -8.06 -4.31 -10.52
N SER A 306 -9.09 -5.10 -10.24
CA SER A 306 -10.46 -4.81 -10.69
C SER A 306 -11.12 -3.63 -9.96
N ILE A 307 -10.61 -3.26 -8.77
CA ILE A 307 -11.16 -2.16 -7.97
C ILE A 307 -9.99 -1.30 -7.44
N PRO A 308 -9.30 -0.50 -8.27
CA PRO A 308 -8.12 0.24 -7.84
C PRO A 308 -8.38 1.21 -6.67
N ALA A 309 -9.59 1.80 -6.60
CA ALA A 309 -10.01 2.68 -5.51
C ALA A 309 -10.05 2.00 -4.13
N LEU A 310 -10.18 0.67 -4.07
CA LEU A 310 -10.07 -0.09 -2.81
C LEU A 310 -8.62 -0.30 -2.41
N TRP A 311 -7.74 -0.57 -3.37
CA TRP A 311 -6.39 -1.06 -3.11
C TRP A 311 -5.34 0.05 -2.98
N ALA A 312 -5.54 1.21 -3.61
CA ALA A 312 -4.54 2.28 -3.63
C ALA A 312 -4.11 2.75 -2.23
N GLY A 313 -5.07 2.91 -1.31
CA GLY A 313 -4.81 3.27 0.09
C GLY A 313 -4.72 2.08 1.06
N MET A 314 -4.89 0.84 0.58
CA MET A 314 -5.06 -0.34 1.44
C MET A 314 -3.85 -0.62 2.32
N GLY A 315 -2.63 -0.29 1.87
CA GLY A 315 -1.44 -0.49 2.69
C GLY A 315 -1.49 0.28 4.01
N ARG A 316 -1.96 1.53 4.00
CA ARG A 316 -2.16 2.32 5.22
C ARG A 316 -3.30 1.77 6.08
N ALA A 317 -4.39 1.31 5.45
CA ALA A 317 -5.49 0.68 6.16
C ALA A 317 -5.04 -0.60 6.91
N VAL A 318 -4.29 -1.48 6.25
CA VAL A 318 -3.75 -2.71 6.87
C VAL A 318 -2.77 -2.38 7.99
N ASN A 319 -1.90 -1.38 7.79
CA ASN A 319 -1.01 -0.88 8.84
C ASN A 319 -1.79 -0.38 10.06
N ASN A 320 -2.86 0.39 9.84
CA ASN A 320 -3.64 0.94 10.94
C ASN A 320 -4.47 -0.15 11.65
N ALA A 321 -4.98 -1.13 10.91
CA ALA A 321 -5.64 -2.31 11.49
C ALA A 321 -4.67 -3.13 12.36
N GLY A 322 -3.46 -3.38 11.85
CA GLY A 322 -2.43 -4.09 12.60
C GLY A 322 -2.00 -3.34 13.85
N ALA A 323 -1.81 -2.02 13.76
CA ALA A 323 -1.51 -1.19 14.92
C ALA A 323 -2.58 -1.33 16.01
N ALA A 324 -3.86 -1.20 15.65
CA ALA A 324 -4.98 -1.34 16.58
C ALA A 324 -5.03 -2.72 17.29
N VAL A 325 -4.78 -3.80 16.54
CA VAL A 325 -4.73 -5.17 17.10
C VAL A 325 -3.57 -5.32 18.09
N VAL A 326 -2.43 -4.71 17.77
CA VAL A 326 -1.19 -4.86 18.53
C VAL A 326 -1.18 -3.99 19.78
N THR A 327 -1.85 -2.84 19.80
CA THR A 327 -1.88 -1.93 20.95
C THR A 327 -2.28 -2.63 22.25
N GLY A 328 -3.33 -3.46 22.25
CA GLY A 328 -3.70 -4.23 23.45
C GLY A 328 -2.80 -5.42 23.72
N GLY A 329 -2.48 -6.20 22.68
CA GLY A 329 -1.75 -7.47 22.81
C GLY A 329 -0.27 -7.31 23.15
N SER A 330 0.41 -6.33 22.55
CA SER A 330 1.85 -6.09 22.79
C SER A 330 2.13 -5.63 24.21
N ILE A 331 1.26 -4.80 24.79
CA ILE A 331 1.47 -4.29 26.14
C ILE A 331 1.29 -5.42 27.15
N ALA A 332 0.24 -6.24 27.01
CA ALA A 332 0.06 -7.43 27.84
C ALA A 332 1.24 -8.44 27.71
N LEU A 333 1.77 -8.63 26.49
CA LEU A 333 2.93 -9.48 26.24
C LEU A 333 4.20 -8.96 26.92
N VAL A 334 4.45 -7.65 26.87
CA VAL A 334 5.62 -7.01 27.48
C VAL A 334 5.51 -6.96 29.00
N GLU A 335 4.34 -6.62 29.55
CA GLU A 335 4.08 -6.62 31.00
C GLU A 335 4.20 -8.02 31.60
N GLY A 336 3.83 -9.06 30.85
CA GLY A 336 4.02 -10.45 31.25
C GLY A 336 5.50 -10.86 31.39
N GLY A 337 6.45 -10.06 30.88
CA GLY A 337 7.89 -10.26 31.06
C GLY A 337 8.45 -11.56 30.47
N ASN A 338 7.64 -12.32 29.73
CA ASN A 338 8.02 -13.63 29.23
C ASN A 338 8.80 -13.52 27.92
N VAL A 339 10.12 -13.39 28.07
CA VAL A 339 11.08 -13.29 26.96
C VAL A 339 10.93 -14.42 25.94
N ILE A 340 10.66 -15.66 26.40
CA ILE A 340 10.50 -16.82 25.52
C ILE A 340 9.25 -16.67 24.66
N LEU A 341 8.13 -16.25 25.25
CA LEU A 341 6.88 -16.03 24.53
C LEU A 341 7.02 -14.91 23.49
N ILE A 342 7.58 -13.76 23.86
CA ILE A 342 7.81 -12.63 22.95
C ILE A 342 8.72 -13.06 21.79
N SER A 343 9.84 -13.74 22.10
CA SER A 343 10.77 -14.23 21.08
C SER A 343 10.10 -15.22 20.13
N SER A 344 9.29 -16.14 20.65
CA SER A 344 8.56 -17.13 19.85
C SER A 344 7.55 -16.47 18.90
N VAL A 345 6.80 -15.47 19.39
CA VAL A 345 5.83 -14.73 18.58
C VAL A 345 6.54 -13.96 17.45
N VAL A 346 7.63 -13.25 17.76
CA VAL A 346 8.37 -12.45 16.77
C VAL A 346 9.01 -13.35 15.69
N LEU A 347 9.58 -14.49 16.08
CA LEU A 347 10.14 -15.47 15.13
C LEU A 347 9.06 -16.11 14.25
N LEU A 348 7.89 -16.42 14.81
CA LEU A 348 6.75 -16.91 14.03
C LEU A 348 6.27 -15.87 13.02
N LEU A 349 6.14 -14.60 13.44
CA LEU A 349 5.79 -13.49 12.54
C LEU A 349 6.82 -13.36 11.43
N PHE A 350 8.12 -13.44 11.73
CA PHE A 350 9.17 -13.40 10.72
C PHE A 350 9.06 -14.54 9.69
N ALA A 351 8.79 -15.76 10.14
CA ALA A 351 8.56 -16.90 9.26
C ALA A 351 7.35 -16.68 8.33
N LEU A 352 6.22 -16.22 8.89
CA LEU A 352 5.02 -15.90 8.11
C LEU A 352 5.25 -14.80 7.09
N ILE A 353 5.97 -13.74 7.47
CA ILE A 353 6.35 -12.63 6.58
C ILE A 353 7.20 -13.16 5.43
N SER A 354 8.19 -14.01 5.73
CA SER A 354 9.09 -14.61 4.72
C SER A 354 8.33 -15.45 3.70
N ILE A 355 7.41 -16.30 4.17
CA ILE A 355 6.54 -17.12 3.33
C ILE A 355 5.63 -16.23 2.47
N ALA A 356 5.01 -15.21 3.05
CA ALA A 356 4.10 -14.32 2.33
C ALA A 356 4.83 -13.47 1.27
N MET A 357 6.04 -12.97 1.56
CA MET A 357 6.87 -12.27 0.58
C MET A 357 7.24 -13.18 -0.58
N PHE A 358 7.73 -14.39 -0.29
CA PHE A 358 8.06 -15.37 -1.33
C PHE A 358 6.84 -15.73 -2.19
N ALA A 359 5.69 -15.97 -1.56
CA ALA A 359 4.45 -16.25 -2.27
C ALA A 359 4.03 -15.08 -3.18
N THR A 360 4.20 -13.84 -2.72
CA THR A 360 3.88 -12.64 -3.53
C THR A 360 4.82 -12.53 -4.74
N GLU A 361 6.13 -12.73 -4.55
CA GLU A 361 7.10 -12.71 -5.65
C GLU A 361 6.84 -13.84 -6.65
N ARG A 362 6.47 -15.02 -6.18
CA ARG A 362 6.10 -16.14 -7.06
C ARG A 362 4.87 -15.83 -7.89
N GLN A 363 3.83 -15.26 -7.29
CA GLN A 363 2.60 -14.87 -8.01
C GLN A 363 2.87 -13.77 -9.04
N GLN A 364 3.65 -12.74 -8.67
CA GLN A 364 4.04 -11.67 -9.58
C GLN A 364 4.97 -12.15 -10.69
N GLY A 365 5.90 -13.06 -10.39
CA GLY A 365 6.81 -13.67 -11.36
C GLY A 365 6.05 -14.51 -12.39
N LYS A 366 5.10 -15.35 -11.91
CA LYS A 366 4.20 -16.10 -12.79
C LYS A 366 3.42 -15.16 -13.70
N LYS A 367 2.86 -14.08 -13.14
CA LYS A 367 2.08 -13.12 -13.92
C LYS A 367 2.91 -12.40 -14.97
N LYS A 368 4.12 -11.95 -14.62
CA LYS A 368 5.05 -11.32 -15.57
C LYS A 368 5.43 -12.26 -16.72
N ALA A 369 5.56 -13.56 -16.45
CA ALA A 369 5.86 -14.55 -17.48
C ALA A 369 4.65 -14.75 -18.42
N GLU A 370 3.43 -14.84 -17.88
CA GLU A 370 2.18 -14.89 -18.66
C GLU A 370 2.01 -13.62 -19.52
N ASP A 371 2.22 -12.43 -18.94
CA ASP A 371 2.12 -11.15 -19.66
C ASP A 371 3.19 -11.04 -20.78
N ALA A 372 4.41 -11.50 -20.53
CA ALA A 372 5.47 -11.53 -21.55
C ALA A 372 5.12 -12.50 -22.69
N GLN A 373 4.63 -13.69 -22.34
CA GLN A 373 4.22 -14.68 -23.34
C GLN A 373 3.05 -14.20 -24.20
N THR A 374 2.06 -13.53 -23.61
CA THR A 374 0.91 -12.97 -24.36
C THR A 374 1.33 -11.82 -25.28
N LEU A 375 2.28 -10.98 -24.86
CA LEU A 375 2.90 -9.96 -25.71
C LEU A 375 3.64 -10.59 -26.90
N ASP A 376 4.47 -11.61 -26.65
CA ASP A 376 5.22 -12.33 -27.68
C ASP A 376 4.26 -13.00 -28.68
N LEU A 377 3.19 -13.65 -28.19
CA LEU A 377 2.14 -14.24 -29.01
C LEU A 377 1.44 -13.20 -29.88
N GLY A 378 1.17 -12.01 -29.34
CA GLY A 378 0.56 -10.90 -30.08
C GLY A 378 1.46 -10.39 -31.20
N ALA A 379 2.75 -10.16 -30.91
CA ALA A 379 3.73 -9.75 -31.89
C ALA A 379 3.92 -10.81 -32.99
N PHE A 380 3.97 -12.09 -32.62
CA PHE A 380 4.00 -13.21 -33.56
C PHE A 380 2.74 -13.28 -34.42
N ALA A 381 1.57 -13.11 -33.81
CA ALA A 381 0.29 -13.10 -34.52
C ALA A 381 0.21 -11.98 -35.54
N GLU A 382 0.72 -10.79 -35.22
CA GLU A 382 0.78 -9.66 -36.13
C GLU A 382 1.78 -9.91 -37.27
N LYS A 383 3.00 -10.38 -36.94
CA LYS A 383 4.07 -10.69 -37.91
C LYS A 383 3.64 -11.68 -38.99
N TYR A 384 2.86 -12.70 -38.62
CA TYR A 384 2.38 -13.74 -39.53
C TYR A 384 0.91 -13.61 -39.93
N SER A 385 0.27 -12.47 -39.62
CA SER A 385 -1.14 -12.20 -39.96
C SER A 385 -2.09 -13.33 -39.51
N LEU A 386 -1.92 -13.79 -38.27
CA LEU A 386 -2.76 -14.80 -37.66
C LEU A 386 -4.14 -14.21 -37.32
N THR A 387 -5.19 -14.97 -37.58
CA THR A 387 -6.54 -14.64 -37.12
C THR A 387 -6.62 -14.81 -35.60
N LYS A 388 -7.61 -14.17 -34.96
CA LYS A 388 -7.88 -14.37 -33.52
C LYS A 388 -7.99 -15.84 -33.16
N ARG A 389 -8.66 -16.62 -34.01
CA ARG A 389 -8.87 -18.05 -33.78
C ARG A 389 -7.60 -18.88 -33.93
N GLU A 390 -6.74 -18.54 -34.89
CA GLU A 390 -5.42 -19.18 -35.03
C GLU A 390 -4.50 -18.84 -33.87
N THR A 391 -4.60 -17.63 -33.32
CA THR A 391 -3.85 -17.19 -32.13
C THR A 391 -4.27 -17.99 -30.90
N GLU A 392 -5.57 -18.18 -30.68
CA GLU A 392 -6.11 -19.03 -29.61
C GLU A 392 -5.67 -20.49 -29.75
N VAL A 393 -5.65 -21.02 -30.98
CA VAL A 393 -5.15 -22.38 -31.26
C VAL A 393 -3.65 -22.47 -30.99
N LEU A 394 -2.85 -21.49 -31.41
CA LEU A 394 -1.41 -21.45 -31.16
C LEU A 394 -1.09 -21.39 -29.66
N ASP A 395 -1.79 -20.52 -28.91
CA ASP A 395 -1.64 -20.42 -27.46
C ASP A 395 -1.94 -21.77 -26.77
N ALA A 396 -3.02 -22.44 -27.17
CA ALA A 396 -3.35 -23.76 -26.63
C ALA A 396 -2.28 -24.83 -26.96
N LEU A 397 -1.66 -24.77 -28.15
CA LEU A 397 -0.59 -25.70 -28.53
C LEU A 397 0.70 -25.46 -27.73
N LEU A 398 0.96 -24.22 -27.30
CA LEU A 398 2.14 -23.84 -26.53
C LEU A 398 2.00 -24.17 -25.04
N ASN A 399 0.79 -24.05 -24.49
CA ASN A 399 0.54 -24.17 -23.06
C ASN A 399 0.06 -25.57 -22.63
N PHE A 400 -0.50 -26.37 -23.55
CA PHE A 400 -1.05 -27.69 -23.24
C PHE A 400 -0.36 -28.79 -24.04
N ASP A 401 0.11 -29.83 -23.35
CA ASP A 401 0.60 -31.07 -23.96
C ASP A 401 -0.51 -32.13 -24.10
N ASP A 402 -1.73 -31.65 -24.36
CA ASP A 402 -2.92 -32.48 -24.45
C ASP A 402 -3.04 -33.18 -25.82
N SER A 403 -3.81 -34.27 -25.85
CA SER A 403 -4.19 -34.93 -27.11
C SER A 403 -5.04 -34.00 -27.97
N ALA A 404 -4.98 -34.13 -29.30
CA ALA A 404 -5.79 -33.32 -30.22
C ALA A 404 -7.31 -33.42 -29.95
N LYS A 405 -7.77 -34.50 -29.28
CA LYS A 405 -9.16 -34.64 -28.83
C LYS A 405 -9.49 -33.65 -27.71
N ASP A 406 -8.62 -33.59 -26.71
CA ASP A 406 -8.86 -32.83 -25.49
C ASP A 406 -8.64 -31.33 -25.74
N LEU A 407 -7.64 -31.00 -26.56
CA LEU A 407 -7.37 -29.64 -27.02
C LEU A 407 -8.53 -29.08 -27.87
N ALA A 408 -9.12 -29.90 -28.75
CA ALA A 408 -10.33 -29.51 -29.51
C ALA A 408 -11.54 -29.29 -28.59
N LYS A 409 -11.68 -30.08 -27.52
CA LYS A 409 -12.76 -29.95 -26.54
C LYS A 409 -12.62 -28.68 -25.70
N GLN A 410 -11.41 -28.36 -25.21
CA GLN A 410 -11.12 -27.11 -24.48
C GLN A 410 -11.40 -25.87 -25.34
N LEU A 411 -11.05 -25.95 -26.62
CA LEU A 411 -11.31 -24.86 -27.57
C LEU A 411 -12.76 -24.82 -28.07
N TYR A 412 -13.64 -25.75 -27.68
CA TYR A 412 -15.02 -25.84 -28.20
C TYR A 412 -15.11 -25.95 -29.73
N ILE A 413 -14.21 -26.71 -30.38
CA ILE A 413 -14.22 -26.98 -31.82
C ILE A 413 -14.13 -28.47 -32.14
N SER A 414 -14.47 -28.84 -33.38
CA SER A 414 -14.25 -30.21 -33.86
C SER A 414 -12.76 -30.48 -34.09
N ARG A 415 -12.33 -31.75 -33.98
CA ARG A 415 -10.94 -32.14 -34.30
C ARG A 415 -10.56 -31.75 -35.72
N ALA A 416 -11.48 -31.87 -36.67
CA ALA A 416 -11.27 -31.47 -38.06
C ALA A 416 -11.06 -29.95 -38.22
N ALA A 417 -11.72 -29.14 -37.39
CA ALA A 417 -11.47 -27.70 -37.36
C ALA A 417 -10.11 -27.38 -36.71
N LEU A 418 -9.74 -28.07 -35.62
CA LEU A 418 -8.42 -27.92 -35.00
C LEU A 418 -7.29 -28.23 -35.99
N TYR A 419 -7.36 -29.35 -36.71
CA TYR A 419 -6.34 -29.69 -37.72
C TYR A 419 -6.30 -28.69 -38.88
N ARG A 420 -7.45 -28.12 -39.30
CA ARG A 420 -7.47 -27.05 -40.29
C ARG A 420 -6.76 -25.79 -39.81
N HIS A 421 -6.98 -25.37 -38.56
CA HIS A 421 -6.25 -24.24 -37.98
C HIS A 421 -4.75 -24.52 -37.86
N ILE A 422 -4.35 -25.72 -37.45
CA ILE A 422 -2.93 -26.13 -37.40
C ILE A 422 -2.31 -26.12 -38.81
N SER A 423 -3.04 -26.57 -39.83
CA SER A 423 -2.56 -26.53 -41.21
C SER A 423 -2.37 -25.11 -41.71
N SER A 424 -3.34 -24.23 -41.44
CA SER A 424 -3.28 -22.80 -41.79
C SER A 424 -2.12 -22.09 -41.06
N LEU A 425 -1.93 -22.38 -39.77
CA LEU A 425 -0.78 -21.89 -39.00
C LEU A 425 0.53 -22.31 -39.67
N ASN A 426 0.69 -23.60 -39.97
CA ASN A 426 1.87 -24.14 -40.64
C ASN A 426 2.13 -23.49 -42.01
N GLU A 427 1.09 -23.23 -42.80
CA GLU A 427 1.21 -22.56 -44.09
C GLU A 427 1.72 -21.12 -43.94
N LYS A 428 1.18 -20.37 -42.96
CA LYS A 428 1.59 -18.99 -42.69
C LYS A 428 3.00 -18.87 -42.10
N THR A 429 3.43 -19.85 -41.31
CA THR A 429 4.76 -19.86 -40.67
C THR A 429 5.81 -20.64 -41.44
N GLY A 430 5.45 -21.27 -42.57
CA GLY A 430 6.34 -22.12 -43.35
C GLY A 430 6.76 -23.42 -42.65
N THR A 431 6.04 -23.85 -41.62
CA THR A 431 6.33 -25.08 -40.86
C THR A 431 5.51 -26.26 -41.39
N LYS A 432 5.87 -27.50 -41.03
CA LYS A 432 5.24 -28.72 -41.58
C LYS A 432 4.56 -29.61 -40.53
N SER A 433 4.68 -29.28 -39.25
CA SER A 433 4.16 -30.10 -38.16
C SER A 433 3.89 -29.27 -36.92
N ARG A 434 3.04 -29.79 -36.01
CA ARG A 434 2.80 -29.17 -34.69
C ARG A 434 4.11 -28.90 -33.95
N ILE A 435 5.02 -29.87 -33.92
CA ILE A 435 6.31 -29.74 -33.23
C ILE A 435 7.17 -28.67 -33.90
N GLY A 436 7.21 -28.65 -35.24
CA GLY A 436 7.95 -27.64 -35.99
C GLY A 436 7.42 -26.22 -35.76
N LEU A 437 6.10 -26.06 -35.67
CA LEU A 437 5.46 -24.78 -35.34
C LEU A 437 5.84 -24.27 -33.94
N ILE A 438 5.83 -25.16 -32.93
CA ILE A 438 6.22 -24.81 -31.55
C ILE A 438 7.70 -24.43 -31.49
N GLN A 439 8.58 -25.21 -32.13
CA GLN A 439 10.01 -24.91 -32.17
C GLN A 439 10.30 -23.58 -32.87
N PHE A 440 9.63 -23.33 -34.00
CA PHE A 440 9.78 -22.08 -34.75
C PHE A 440 9.37 -20.86 -33.93
N TYR A 441 8.27 -20.94 -33.18
CA TYR A 441 7.84 -19.88 -32.26
C TYR A 441 8.93 -19.55 -31.22
N TYR A 442 9.47 -20.57 -30.54
CA TYR A 442 10.51 -20.36 -29.53
C TYR A 442 11.85 -19.92 -30.12
N GLN A 443 12.17 -20.32 -31.35
CA GLN A 443 13.38 -19.85 -32.03
C GLN A 443 13.28 -18.36 -32.34
N GLN A 444 12.16 -17.90 -32.90
CA GLN A 444 11.92 -16.50 -33.19
C GLN A 444 11.94 -15.64 -31.92
N LYS A 445 11.39 -16.15 -30.81
CA LYS A 445 11.43 -15.48 -29.51
C LYS A 445 12.85 -15.26 -28.96
N ASN A 446 13.81 -16.12 -29.30
CA ASN A 446 15.18 -16.04 -28.80
C ASN A 446 16.13 -15.22 -29.71
N GLU A 447 15.70 -14.90 -30.94
CA GLU A 447 16.47 -14.12 -31.93
C GLU A 447 16.17 -12.60 -31.85
N GLU A 448 15.10 -12.20 -31.15
CA GLU A 448 14.77 -10.81 -30.76
C GLU A 448 15.26 -10.50 -29.33
#